data_AF-A0A7S4AJL4-F1
#
_entry.id   AF-A0A7S4AJL4-F1
#
_cell.length_a   1.000
_cell.length_b   1.000
_cell.length_c   1.000
_cell.angle_alpha   90.00
_cell.angle_beta   90.00
_cell.angle_gamma   90.00
#
_symmetry.space_group_name_H-M   'P 1'
#
loop_
_entity.id
_entity.type
_entity.pdbx_description
1 polymer ?
#
loop_
_entity_poly.entity_id
_entity_poly.type
_entity_poly.pdbx_seq_one_letter_code
_entity_poly.pdbx_strand_id
1 'polypeptide(L)'
;MSTSHEMNLLATAESILGGYHGIRNLMLTPTPFSLVQMVHTITIIYVFTLPLVFLKDARGTIATNLFEDCFRVFFITYGFLGLMLVSQELDDPFGDESNDFDVTGCSEFTLDDVVIMIHDADGLEWADALRYKMNLNASKPIKDEITGTMMGESDSLLIRKQDDDICLGGRASVPNWMV
;
A
#
# COMPACT_ATOMS: atom_id res chain seq x y z
N MET A 1 0.65 20.85 34.04
CA MET A 1 0.77 20.62 32.59
C MET A 1 0.17 19.26 32.33
N SER A 2 -1.01 19.07 31.76
CA SER A 2 -2.27 19.84 31.69
C SER A 2 -3.28 18.76 31.29
N THR A 3 -4.32 18.49 32.08
CA THR A 3 -5.29 17.39 31.80
C THR A 3 -5.84 17.43 30.37
N SER A 4 -5.89 18.61 29.76
CA SER A 4 -6.25 18.80 28.34
C SER A 4 -5.29 18.10 27.35
N HIS A 5 -4.00 18.02 27.65
CA HIS A 5 -3.01 17.38 26.77
C HIS A 5 -3.13 15.85 26.80
N GLU A 6 -3.37 15.28 27.99
CA GLU A 6 -3.66 13.85 28.16
C GLU A 6 -4.95 13.46 27.42
N MET A 7 -6.00 14.27 27.51
CA MET A 7 -7.26 14.06 26.77
C MET A 7 -7.06 14.15 25.26
N ASN A 8 -6.20 15.05 24.77
CA ASN A 8 -5.88 15.14 23.35
C ASN A 8 -5.09 13.92 22.86
N LEU A 9 -4.15 13.40 23.64
CA LEU A 9 -3.39 12.21 23.28
C LEU A 9 -4.31 10.99 23.21
N LEU A 10 -5.20 10.83 24.19
CA LEU A 10 -6.23 9.78 24.17
C LEU A 10 -7.13 9.90 22.94
N ALA A 11 -7.58 11.12 22.59
CA ALA A 11 -8.39 11.34 21.39
C ALA A 11 -7.66 10.93 20.09
N THR A 12 -6.36 11.24 19.98
CA THR A 12 -5.54 10.82 18.83
C THR A 12 -5.39 9.30 18.79
N ALA A 13 -5.15 8.66 19.92
CA ALA A 13 -5.05 7.20 20.01
C ALA A 13 -6.37 6.51 19.63
N GLU A 14 -7.51 7.03 20.09
CA GLU A 14 -8.84 6.56 19.69
C GLU A 14 -9.08 6.74 18.18
N SER A 15 -8.62 7.85 17.59
CA SER A 15 -8.73 8.08 16.14
C SER A 15 -7.94 7.06 15.32
N ILE A 16 -6.71 6.74 15.75
CA ILE A 16 -5.87 5.73 15.08
C ILE A 16 -6.51 4.34 15.21
N LEU A 17 -6.94 3.98 16.42
CA LEU A 17 -7.57 2.70 16.69
C LEU A 17 -8.91 2.55 15.93
N GLY A 18 -9.68 3.63 15.83
CA GLY A 18 -10.89 3.69 15.03
C GLY A 18 -10.62 3.45 13.54
N GLY A 19 -9.59 4.09 12.99
CA GLY A 19 -9.14 3.85 11.62
C GLY A 19 -8.71 2.40 11.38
N TYR A 20 -7.91 1.84 12.29
CA TYR A 20 -7.45 0.46 12.21
C TYR A 20 -8.61 -0.54 12.25
N HIS A 21 -9.58 -0.36 13.15
CA HIS A 21 -10.77 -1.21 13.19
C HIS A 21 -11.65 -1.04 11.94
N GLY A 22 -11.71 0.16 11.37
CA GLY A 22 -12.41 0.42 10.11
C GLY A 22 -11.85 -0.43 8.96
N ILE A 23 -10.54 -0.35 8.73
CA ILE A 23 -9.86 -1.14 7.69
C ILE A 23 -10.00 -2.64 7.97
N ARG A 24 -9.79 -3.06 9.22
CA ARG A 24 -9.94 -4.47 9.61
C ARG A 24 -11.34 -4.99 9.36
N ASN A 25 -12.38 -4.20 9.60
CA ASN A 25 -13.75 -4.61 9.30
C ASN A 25 -13.95 -4.78 7.81
N LEU A 26 -13.46 -3.85 6.97
CA LEU A 26 -13.54 -3.98 5.51
C LEU A 26 -12.87 -5.25 5.00
N MET A 27 -11.69 -5.60 5.51
CA MET A 27 -10.99 -6.84 5.14
C MET A 27 -11.72 -8.11 5.61
N LEU A 28 -12.40 -8.05 6.77
CA LEU A 28 -13.06 -9.22 7.36
C LEU A 28 -14.50 -9.44 6.88
N THR A 29 -15.09 -8.46 6.19
CA THR A 29 -16.46 -8.55 5.67
C THR A 29 -16.46 -8.62 4.14
N PRO A 30 -16.01 -9.74 3.54
CA PRO A 30 -16.18 -9.93 2.11
C PRO A 30 -17.66 -10.01 1.76
N THR A 31 -17.99 -9.66 0.52
CA THR A 31 -19.33 -9.84 0.00
C THR A 31 -19.72 -11.32 0.09
N PRO A 32 -20.96 -11.64 0.51
CA PRO A 32 -21.35 -13.03 0.68
C PRO A 32 -21.30 -13.75 -0.67
N PHE A 33 -20.63 -14.90 -0.71
CA PHE A 33 -20.39 -15.68 -1.93
C PHE A 33 -21.66 -15.92 -2.77
N SER A 34 -22.80 -16.17 -2.13
CA SER A 34 -24.09 -16.37 -2.81
C SER A 34 -24.50 -15.16 -3.66
N LEU A 35 -24.24 -13.94 -3.19
CA LEU A 35 -24.57 -12.71 -3.92
C LEU A 35 -23.71 -12.58 -5.18
N VAL A 36 -22.39 -12.74 -5.03
CA VAL A 36 -21.43 -12.69 -6.14
C VAL A 36 -21.79 -13.74 -7.20
N GLN A 37 -22.07 -14.98 -6.76
CA GLN A 37 -22.45 -16.06 -7.65
C GLN A 37 -23.77 -15.78 -8.39
N MET A 38 -24.77 -15.21 -7.72
CA MET A 38 -26.05 -14.84 -8.36
C MET A 38 -25.85 -13.76 -9.42
N VAL A 39 -25.06 -12.72 -9.12
CA VAL A 39 -24.77 -11.63 -10.07
C VAL A 39 -24.04 -12.15 -11.30
N HIS A 40 -23.01 -12.99 -11.13
CA HIS A 40 -22.28 -13.60 -12.24
C HIS A 40 -23.20 -14.45 -13.12
N THR A 41 -24.03 -15.30 -12.49
CA THR A 41 -24.93 -16.20 -13.21
C THR A 41 -25.99 -15.43 -14.01
N ILE A 42 -26.61 -14.40 -13.41
CA ILE A 42 -27.61 -13.56 -14.09
C ILE A 42 -26.97 -12.78 -15.24
N THR A 43 -25.77 -12.23 -15.04
CA THR A 43 -25.06 -11.47 -16.08
C THR A 43 -24.70 -12.37 -17.27
N ILE A 44 -24.20 -13.58 -17.03
CA ILE A 44 -23.90 -14.55 -18.09
C ILE A 44 -25.17 -14.94 -18.86
N ILE A 45 -26.26 -15.25 -18.16
CA ILE A 45 -27.55 -15.59 -18.79
C ILE A 45 -28.06 -14.39 -19.63
N TYR A 46 -27.95 -13.18 -19.11
CA TYR A 46 -28.38 -11.97 -19.81
C TYR A 46 -27.60 -11.74 -21.10
N VAL A 47 -26.27 -11.77 -21.03
CA VAL A 47 -25.38 -11.61 -22.20
C VAL A 47 -25.60 -12.72 -23.23
N PHE A 48 -25.81 -13.96 -22.77
CA PHE A 48 -26.07 -15.10 -23.66
C PHE A 48 -27.43 -15.02 -24.36
N THR A 49 -28.46 -14.51 -23.69
CA THR A 49 -29.80 -14.39 -24.28
C THR A 49 -29.99 -13.13 -25.14
N LEU A 50 -29.13 -12.13 -24.98
CA LEU A 50 -29.09 -10.87 -25.73
C LEU A 50 -29.15 -11.02 -27.27
N PRO A 51 -28.30 -11.83 -27.94
CA PRO A 51 -28.37 -12.00 -29.39
C PRO A 51 -29.71 -12.59 -29.88
N LEU A 52 -30.39 -13.40 -29.05
CA LEU A 52 -31.68 -14.00 -29.39
C LEU A 52 -32.82 -12.97 -29.43
N VAL A 53 -32.69 -11.85 -28.72
CA VAL A 53 -33.66 -10.76 -28.73
C VAL A 53 -33.63 -10.02 -30.07
N PHE A 54 -32.43 -9.70 -30.56
CA PHE A 54 -32.26 -9.00 -31.84
C PHE A 54 -32.66 -9.86 -33.05
N LEU A 55 -32.53 -11.19 -32.94
CA LEU A 55 -33.01 -12.13 -33.97
C LEU A 55 -34.54 -12.12 -34.17
N LYS A 56 -35.33 -11.66 -33.19
CA LYS A 56 -36.80 -11.62 -33.31
C LYS A 56 -37.30 -10.46 -34.16
N ASP A 57 -36.55 -9.36 -34.21
CA ASP A 57 -36.95 -8.13 -34.93
C ASP A 57 -36.69 -8.23 -36.45
N ALA A 58 -35.84 -9.17 -36.87
CA ALA A 58 -35.46 -9.40 -38.27
C ALA A 58 -36.58 -9.99 -39.17
N ARG A 59 -37.78 -10.25 -38.65
CA ARG A 59 -38.88 -10.91 -39.40
C ARG A 59 -39.70 -9.96 -40.29
N GLY A 60 -39.58 -8.64 -40.13
CA GLY A 60 -40.36 -7.64 -40.90
C GLY A 60 -39.58 -6.92 -42.01
N THR A 61 -38.30 -6.65 -41.79
CA THR A 61 -37.42 -5.95 -42.75
C THR A 61 -36.08 -6.67 -42.73
N ILE A 62 -35.93 -7.63 -43.63
CA ILE A 62 -34.74 -8.46 -43.76
C ILE A 62 -33.52 -7.54 -43.96
N ALA A 63 -32.57 -7.65 -43.04
CA ALA A 63 -31.18 -7.23 -43.22
C ALA A 63 -30.86 -5.71 -43.29
N THR A 64 -31.56 -4.84 -42.57
CA THR A 64 -31.00 -3.52 -42.26
C THR A 64 -29.91 -3.66 -41.18
N ASN A 65 -28.71 -4.04 -41.65
CA ASN A 65 -27.41 -4.00 -40.98
C ASN A 65 -27.19 -5.00 -39.82
N LEU A 66 -26.91 -6.27 -40.15
CA LEU A 66 -26.28 -7.24 -39.22
C LEU A 66 -25.08 -6.64 -38.48
N PHE A 67 -24.31 -5.78 -39.16
CA PHE A 67 -23.20 -5.06 -38.57
C PHE A 67 -23.63 -4.15 -37.41
N GLU A 68 -24.77 -3.46 -37.55
CA GLU A 68 -25.32 -2.57 -36.51
C GLU A 68 -25.80 -3.37 -35.29
N ASP A 69 -26.49 -4.49 -35.51
CA ASP A 69 -26.93 -5.36 -34.42
C ASP A 69 -25.76 -6.04 -33.71
N CYS A 70 -24.75 -6.52 -34.44
CA CYS A 70 -23.52 -7.04 -33.86
C CYS A 70 -22.79 -5.98 -33.03
N PHE A 71 -22.73 -4.74 -33.52
CA PHE A 71 -22.11 -3.63 -32.79
C PHE A 71 -22.89 -3.32 -31.51
N ARG A 72 -24.22 -3.27 -31.57
CA ARG A 72 -25.08 -3.08 -30.38
C ARG A 72 -24.87 -4.19 -29.34
N VAL A 73 -24.85 -5.46 -29.76
CA VAL A 73 -24.58 -6.60 -28.87
C VAL A 73 -23.18 -6.50 -28.26
N PHE A 74 -22.17 -6.13 -29.05
CA PHE A 74 -20.80 -5.93 -28.57
C PHE A 74 -20.73 -4.85 -27.48
N PHE A 75 -21.31 -3.67 -27.71
CA PHE A 75 -21.30 -2.59 -26.72
C PHE A 75 -22.02 -2.97 -25.43
N ILE A 76 -23.19 -3.60 -25.53
CA ILE A 76 -23.94 -4.01 -24.35
C ILE A 76 -23.17 -5.08 -23.58
N THR A 77 -22.61 -6.08 -24.28
CA THR A 77 -21.80 -7.14 -23.67
C THR A 77 -20.55 -6.59 -23.01
N TYR A 78 -19.83 -5.69 -23.68
CA TYR A 78 -18.66 -5.00 -23.14
C TYR A 78 -19.01 -4.20 -21.89
N GLY A 79 -20.15 -3.49 -21.90
CA GLY A 79 -20.62 -2.74 -20.73
C GLY A 79 -20.92 -3.63 -19.53
N PHE A 80 -21.73 -4.69 -19.71
CA PHE A 80 -22.14 -5.56 -18.60
C PHE A 80 -21.02 -6.48 -18.10
N LEU A 81 -20.22 -7.08 -18.98
CA LEU A 81 -19.07 -7.88 -18.56
C LEU A 81 -17.94 -7.01 -18.01
N GLY A 82 -17.69 -5.84 -18.61
CA GLY A 82 -16.70 -4.90 -18.10
C GLY A 82 -17.06 -4.41 -16.70
N LEU A 83 -18.32 -4.05 -16.46
CA LEU A 83 -18.78 -3.64 -15.14
C LEU A 83 -18.70 -4.78 -14.11
N MET A 84 -18.98 -6.03 -14.51
CA MET A 84 -18.79 -7.20 -13.66
C MET A 84 -17.31 -7.38 -13.26
N LEU A 85 -16.38 -7.27 -14.22
CA LEU A 85 -14.95 -7.38 -13.93
C LEU A 85 -14.44 -6.26 -13.05
N VAL A 86 -14.87 -5.02 -13.29
CA VAL A 86 -14.52 -3.88 -12.42
C VAL A 86 -15.03 -4.08 -11.00
N SER A 87 -16.23 -4.63 -10.83
CA SER A 87 -16.75 -4.96 -9.50
C SER A 87 -15.88 -6.01 -8.80
N GLN A 88 -15.40 -7.02 -9.53
CA GLN A 88 -14.55 -8.07 -8.98
C GLN A 88 -13.18 -7.52 -8.57
N GLU A 89 -12.61 -6.61 -9.37
CA GLU A 89 -11.36 -5.93 -9.05
C GLU A 89 -11.48 -5.08 -7.78
N LEU A 90 -12.60 -4.35 -7.64
CA LEU A 90 -12.82 -3.47 -6.49
C LEU A 90 -13.17 -4.23 -5.20
N ASP A 91 -13.47 -5.53 -5.27
CA ASP A 91 -13.81 -6.34 -4.10
C ASP A 91 -12.57 -6.63 -3.20
N ASP A 92 -11.35 -6.62 -3.74
CA ASP A 92 -10.11 -6.81 -2.99
C ASP A 92 -9.07 -5.68 -3.22
N PRO A 93 -9.33 -4.47 -2.69
CA PRO A 93 -8.48 -3.30 -2.99
C PRO A 93 -7.14 -3.29 -2.24
N PHE A 94 -6.87 -4.30 -1.40
CA PHE A 94 -5.65 -4.42 -0.59
C PHE A 94 -4.78 -5.62 -1.03
N GLY A 95 -5.02 -6.14 -2.23
CA GLY A 95 -4.24 -7.20 -2.83
C GLY A 95 -2.85 -6.74 -3.32
N ASP A 96 -2.26 -7.56 -4.20
CA ASP A 96 -0.94 -7.34 -4.80
C ASP A 96 -1.04 -6.95 -6.30
N GLU A 97 -2.24 -6.61 -6.79
CA GLU A 97 -2.46 -6.25 -8.19
C GLU A 97 -2.07 -4.79 -8.47
N SER A 98 -1.80 -4.48 -9.74
CA SER A 98 -1.32 -3.13 -10.13
C SER A 98 -2.31 -2.00 -9.89
N ASN A 99 -3.59 -2.33 -9.67
CA ASN A 99 -4.68 -1.39 -9.44
C ASN A 99 -5.11 -1.33 -7.96
N ASP A 100 -4.42 -2.06 -7.09
CA ASP A 100 -4.67 -2.07 -5.65
C ASP A 100 -3.98 -0.90 -4.94
N PHE A 101 -4.37 -0.67 -3.68
CA PHE A 101 -3.72 0.33 -2.86
C PHE A 101 -2.30 -0.12 -2.48
N ASP A 102 -1.31 0.74 -2.71
CA ASP A 102 0.06 0.52 -2.25
C ASP A 102 0.17 0.72 -0.72
N VAL A 103 -0.23 -0.32 0.03
CA VAL A 103 -0.18 -0.32 1.50
C VAL A 103 1.27 -0.31 2.00
N THR A 104 2.19 -0.94 1.26
CA THR A 104 3.61 -0.99 1.62
C THR A 104 4.25 0.38 1.52
N GLY A 105 4.09 1.07 0.40
CA GLY A 105 4.59 2.43 0.21
C GLY A 105 3.94 3.43 1.17
N CYS A 106 2.64 3.29 1.45
CA CYS A 106 1.97 4.09 2.47
C CYS A 106 2.53 3.86 3.88
N SER A 107 2.86 2.61 4.22
CA SER A 107 3.52 2.27 5.49
C SER A 107 4.92 2.87 5.57
N GLU A 108 5.72 2.75 4.51
CA GLU A 108 7.07 3.34 4.45
C GLU A 108 7.03 4.86 4.62
N PHE A 109 6.10 5.54 3.95
CA PHE A 109 5.91 6.98 4.08
C PHE A 109 5.51 7.38 5.51
N THR A 110 4.57 6.68 6.11
CA THR A 110 4.14 6.94 7.51
C THR A 110 5.28 6.74 8.49
N LEU A 111 6.13 5.75 8.24
CA LEU A 111 7.29 5.44 9.05
C LEU A 111 8.37 6.54 8.96
N ASP A 112 8.63 7.05 7.75
CA ASP A 112 9.53 8.19 7.56
C ASP A 112 9.01 9.45 8.27
N ASP A 113 7.70 9.71 8.23
CA ASP A 113 7.08 10.83 8.96
C ASP A 113 7.29 10.69 10.48
N VAL A 114 7.15 9.48 11.04
CA VAL A 114 7.41 9.22 12.46
C VAL A 114 8.88 9.46 12.82
N VAL A 115 9.81 9.06 11.95
CA VAL A 115 11.25 9.30 12.15
C VAL A 115 11.55 10.80 12.15
N ILE A 116 10.97 11.58 11.22
CA ILE A 116 11.14 13.04 11.17
C ILE A 116 10.54 13.69 12.42
N MET A 117 9.36 13.25 12.87
CA MET A 117 8.73 13.78 14.07
C MET A 117 9.58 13.56 15.33
N ILE A 118 10.19 12.37 15.45
CA ILE A 118 11.08 12.03 16.57
C ILE A 118 12.39 12.81 16.47
N HIS A 119 12.94 12.99 15.27
CA HIS A 119 14.12 13.82 15.06
C HIS A 119 13.88 15.25 15.58
N ASP A 120 12.73 15.83 15.27
CA ASP A 120 12.39 17.21 15.67
C ASP A 120 12.06 17.34 17.17
N ALA A 121 11.50 16.30 17.78
CA ALA A 121 11.10 16.30 19.20
C ALA A 121 12.22 15.89 20.17
N ASP A 122 12.89 14.77 19.89
CA ASP A 122 13.84 14.10 20.80
C ASP A 122 15.31 14.20 20.32
N GLY A 123 15.53 14.59 19.06
CA GLY A 123 16.85 14.79 18.47
C GLY A 123 17.37 13.59 17.64
N LEU A 124 18.50 13.81 16.98
CA LEU A 124 19.07 12.92 15.97
C LEU A 124 19.37 11.49 16.50
N GLU A 125 19.84 11.36 17.75
CA GLU A 125 20.23 10.06 18.33
C GLU A 125 19.06 9.06 18.39
N TRP A 126 17.86 9.55 18.70
CA TRP A 126 16.65 8.72 18.82
C TRP A 126 16.05 8.37 17.47
N ALA A 127 16.10 9.31 16.52
CA ALA A 127 15.69 9.07 15.15
C ALA A 127 16.56 7.99 14.47
N ASP A 128 17.88 8.06 14.64
CA ASP A 128 18.82 7.06 14.08
C ASP A 128 18.66 5.70 14.73
N ALA A 129 18.44 5.64 16.05
CA ALA A 129 18.19 4.39 16.76
C ALA A 129 16.89 3.71 16.29
N LEU A 130 15.84 4.49 16.03
CA LEU A 130 14.59 3.98 15.49
C LEU A 130 14.76 3.51 14.04
N ARG A 131 15.41 4.30 13.20
CA ARG A 131 15.66 3.97 11.81
C ARG A 131 16.50 2.69 11.67
N TYR A 132 17.50 2.51 12.54
CA TYR A 132 18.27 1.27 12.61
C TYR A 132 17.40 0.05 12.93
N LYS A 133 16.45 0.18 13.85
CA LYS A 133 15.50 -0.90 14.18
C LYS A 133 14.50 -1.17 13.06
N MET A 134 14.06 -0.15 12.33
CA MET A 134 13.16 -0.29 11.18
C MET A 134 13.87 -0.94 9.99
N ASN A 135 15.16 -0.65 9.81
CA ASN A 135 16.02 -1.20 8.76
C ASN A 135 16.78 -2.47 9.18
N LEU A 136 16.20 -3.36 10.00
CA LEU A 136 16.88 -4.59 10.43
C LEU A 136 17.33 -5.52 9.26
N ASN A 137 16.89 -5.25 8.02
CA ASN A 137 17.39 -5.89 6.79
C ASN A 137 18.38 -5.04 5.95
N ALA A 138 18.57 -3.75 6.26
CA ALA A 138 19.54 -2.89 5.57
C ALA A 138 20.76 -2.63 6.45
N SER A 139 21.72 -3.56 6.41
CA SER A 139 23.06 -3.32 6.95
C SER A 139 23.76 -2.26 6.11
N LYS A 140 23.61 -0.98 6.44
CA LYS A 140 24.59 0.08 6.15
C LYS A 140 24.19 1.39 6.85
N PRO A 141 24.96 1.87 7.84
CA PRO A 141 24.82 3.23 8.30
C PRO A 141 25.15 4.20 7.15
N ILE A 142 24.34 5.24 7.01
CA ILE A 142 24.62 6.37 6.13
C ILE A 142 25.92 6.99 6.64
N LYS A 143 26.97 6.96 5.80
CA LYS A 143 28.07 7.90 5.96
C LYS A 143 27.56 9.21 5.40
N ASP A 144 27.59 10.25 6.22
CA ASP A 144 27.21 11.60 5.86
C ASP A 144 27.99 12.07 4.62
N GLU A 145 27.38 11.94 3.45
CA GLU A 145 27.88 12.55 2.22
C GLU A 145 27.34 13.98 2.11
N ILE A 146 27.67 14.80 3.12
CA ILE A 146 27.64 16.26 3.03
C ILE A 146 28.97 16.80 3.59
N THR A 147 30.09 16.37 3.02
CA THR A 147 31.34 17.14 2.98
C THR A 147 32.14 16.64 1.78
N GLY A 148 32.13 17.40 0.69
CA GLY A 148 32.60 16.92 -0.61
C GLY A 148 34.11 16.78 -0.77
N THR A 149 34.42 16.21 -1.94
CA THR A 149 35.58 16.51 -2.82
C THR A 149 36.88 15.68 -2.64
N MET A 150 37.10 14.81 -3.65
CA MET A 150 38.37 14.40 -4.28
C MET A 150 39.09 13.11 -3.83
N MET A 151 39.53 12.38 -4.88
CA MET A 151 40.44 11.23 -4.93
C MET A 151 39.80 9.91 -4.49
N GLY A 152 39.81 8.84 -5.28
CA GLY A 152 40.73 8.43 -6.32
C GLY A 152 40.85 6.92 -6.18
N GLU A 153 40.70 6.23 -7.30
CA GLU A 153 40.74 4.80 -7.49
C GLU A 153 42.00 4.13 -6.88
N SER A 154 41.86 2.83 -6.56
CA SER A 154 42.91 1.80 -6.48
C SER A 154 43.38 1.31 -5.09
N ASP A 155 43.31 -0.03 -4.99
CA ASP A 155 44.23 -0.94 -4.29
C ASP A 155 44.01 -1.30 -2.81
N SER A 156 43.26 -2.39 -2.67
CA SER A 156 43.55 -3.59 -1.90
C SER A 156 44.86 -3.66 -1.09
N LEU A 157 44.72 -4.15 0.15
CA LEU A 157 45.71 -4.90 0.92
C LEU A 157 47.00 -4.17 1.33
N LEU A 158 47.15 -3.91 2.63
CA LEU A 158 48.08 -4.63 3.52
C LEU A 158 48.26 -3.86 4.84
N ILE A 159 48.16 -4.61 5.95
CA ILE A 159 49.04 -4.55 7.13
C ILE A 159 49.34 -3.16 7.71
N ARG A 160 48.90 -2.87 8.95
CA ARG A 160 49.73 -2.94 10.19
C ARG A 160 49.02 -2.28 11.38
N LYS A 161 48.95 -3.05 12.46
CA LYS A 161 48.93 -2.66 13.88
C LYS A 161 49.61 -1.31 14.18
N GLN A 162 48.93 -0.41 14.89
CA GLN A 162 49.48 0.38 16.01
C GLN A 162 48.35 1.17 16.69
N ASP A 163 48.39 1.17 18.01
CA ASP A 163 47.55 1.87 18.98
C ASP A 163 47.36 3.37 18.70
N ASP A 164 46.23 3.92 19.13
CA ASP A 164 46.18 5.15 19.93
C ASP A 164 44.78 5.34 20.54
N ASP A 165 44.73 5.21 21.87
CA ASP A 165 43.62 5.62 22.73
C ASP A 165 43.46 7.15 22.69
N ILE A 166 42.31 7.64 22.24
CA ILE A 166 41.81 8.97 22.64
C ILE A 166 40.31 8.87 22.99
N CYS A 167 40.07 8.96 24.29
CA CYS A 167 38.76 9.07 24.91
C CYS A 167 38.02 10.35 24.50
N LEU A 168 36.84 10.19 23.89
CA LEU A 168 35.68 11.10 23.96
C LEU A 168 34.47 10.15 23.87
N GLY A 169 33.51 10.06 24.77
CA GLY A 169 33.11 10.81 25.95
C GLY A 169 31.66 10.37 26.17
N GLY A 170 31.40 9.63 27.26
CA GLY A 170 30.06 9.33 27.78
C GLY A 170 28.98 8.85 26.79
N ARG A 171 29.06 7.60 26.31
CA ARG A 171 27.85 6.92 25.80
C ARG A 171 27.02 6.44 26.98
N ALA A 172 25.86 7.04 27.17
CA ALA A 172 24.87 6.55 28.14
C ALA A 172 24.49 5.10 27.76
N SER A 173 24.67 4.18 28.70
CA SER A 173 24.25 2.80 28.52
C SER A 173 22.73 2.74 28.40
N VAL A 174 22.24 2.21 27.29
CA VAL A 174 20.82 1.89 27.12
C VAL A 174 20.41 0.93 28.26
N PRO A 175 19.40 1.26 29.09
CA PRO A 175 19.10 0.49 30.27
C PRO A 175 18.50 -0.89 29.94
N ASN A 176 18.89 -1.89 30.73
CA ASN A 176 18.74 -3.33 30.50
C ASN A 176 17.30 -3.87 30.60
N TRP A 177 16.29 -3.00 30.70
CA TRP A 177 14.87 -3.39 30.69
C TRP A 177 14.26 -3.37 29.28
N MET A 178 15.07 -3.09 28.26
CA MET A 178 14.68 -3.01 26.86
C MET A 178 15.35 -4.12 26.01
N VAL A 179 15.47 -5.33 26.58
CA VAL A 179 15.78 -6.61 25.92
C VAL A 179 14.59 -7.55 26.09
#